data_AF-R6DTE7-F1
#
_entry.id   AF-R6DTE7-F1
#
_cell.length_a   1.000
_cell.length_b   1.000
_cell.length_c   1.000
_cell.angle_alpha   90.00
_cell.angle_beta   90.00
_cell.angle_gamma   90.00
#
_symmetry.space_group_name_H-M   'P 1'
#
loop_
_entity.id
_entity.type
_entity.pdbx_description
1 polymer ?
#
loop_
_entity_poly.entity_id
_entity_poly.type
_entity_poly.pdbx_seq_one_letter_code
_entity_poly.pdbx_strand_id
1 'polypeptide(L)'
;MPRPPRCRRICGIPKINAFCPSGDRRTEPILLTLDEYEVIRLVDLEQQTHEQCASQMDISRSTVQEIYENARRKIAACLVHGRPLHITGGNYRICGGQEAANCGRCCRSQKINTKKYNNHKGDSIMKIAVTYENGQVFQHFGHTEHFKIYETADGKVVHAEVVDTNGSGHGALAGFLMQHGVDALICGGIGGGAQAALADVGIKLYGGVSGEADAAVRALLSESLGYDPNVHCDHHDHEHGEAAHSCGDHGCGKHGCH
;
A
#
# COMPACT_ATOMS: atom_id res chain seq x y z
N MET A 1 -18.90 13.61 10.35
CA MET A 1 -17.90 13.16 9.36
C MET A 1 -16.66 12.68 10.10
N PRO A 2 -16.06 11.54 9.74
CA PRO A 2 -14.77 11.12 10.30
C PRO A 2 -13.73 12.18 9.99
N ARG A 3 -13.00 12.65 11.00
CA ARG A 3 -11.90 13.60 10.81
C ARG A 3 -10.79 12.86 10.05
N PRO A 4 -10.25 13.42 8.95
CA PRO A 4 -9.13 12.81 8.25
C PRO A 4 -8.00 12.53 9.26
N PRO A 5 -7.42 11.32 9.29
CA PRO A 5 -6.31 11.02 10.18
C PRO A 5 -5.17 11.99 9.85
N ARG A 6 -4.71 12.73 10.85
CA ARG A 6 -3.56 13.63 10.67
C ARG A 6 -2.32 12.77 10.45
N CYS A 7 -1.65 12.96 9.31
CA CYS A 7 -0.35 12.34 9.05
C CYS A 7 0.65 12.79 10.12
N ARG A 8 1.29 11.81 10.78
CA ARG A 8 2.19 12.05 11.93
C ARG A 8 3.57 12.47 11.42
N ARG A 9 4.20 13.48 12.02
CA ARG A 9 5.51 13.93 11.55
C ARG A 9 6.63 13.03 12.09
N ILE A 10 7.56 12.64 11.22
CA ILE A 10 8.85 12.02 11.61
C ILE A 10 10.03 12.87 11.13
N CYS A 11 11.13 12.84 11.87
CA CYS A 11 12.31 13.67 11.58
C CYS A 11 13.45 12.91 10.90
N GLY A 12 13.33 11.59 10.72
CA GLY A 12 14.33 10.81 10.01
C GLY A 12 13.86 9.40 9.71
N ILE A 13 14.33 8.87 8.58
CA ILE A 13 14.15 7.46 8.22
C ILE A 13 15.30 6.66 8.87
N PRO A 14 15.03 5.47 9.45
CA PRO A 14 16.09 4.62 9.97
C PRO A 14 17.06 4.22 8.86
N LYS A 15 18.36 4.19 9.17
CA LYS A 15 19.38 3.69 8.23
C LYS A 15 19.28 2.18 7.99
N ILE A 16 18.79 1.45 8.98
CA ILE A 16 18.58 0.00 8.96
C ILE A 16 17.12 -0.21 9.35
N ASN A 17 16.36 -0.83 8.46
CA ASN A 17 14.93 -1.08 8.63
C ASN A 17 14.60 -2.52 9.06
N ALA A 18 15.59 -3.42 9.18
CA ALA A 18 15.36 -4.81 9.59
C ALA A 18 16.42 -5.28 10.59
N PHE A 19 15.98 -6.00 11.62
CA PHE A 19 16.82 -6.62 12.63
C PHE A 19 16.44 -8.09 12.78
N CYS A 20 17.42 -8.98 12.74
CA CYS A 20 17.19 -10.42 12.84
C CYS A 20 18.02 -11.02 13.98
N PRO A 21 17.45 -11.95 14.77
CA PRO A 21 18.23 -12.70 15.77
C PRO A 21 19.24 -13.61 15.07
N SER A 22 20.39 -13.84 15.71
CA SER A 22 21.39 -14.78 15.21
C SER A 22 20.85 -16.22 15.21
N GLY A 23 20.84 -16.88 14.05
CA GLY A 23 20.36 -18.25 13.86
C GLY A 23 19.20 -18.35 12.88
N ASP A 24 18.80 -19.58 12.54
CA ASP A 24 17.75 -19.84 11.55
C ASP A 24 16.39 -20.03 12.23
N ARG A 25 15.64 -18.93 12.37
CA ARG A 25 14.23 -18.96 12.75
C ARG A 25 13.43 -18.19 11.72
N ARG A 26 13.01 -18.89 10.65
CA ARG A 26 11.97 -18.45 9.70
C ARG A 26 10.65 -18.27 10.44
N THR A 27 10.57 -17.20 11.21
CA THR A 27 9.41 -16.79 11.96
C THR A 27 8.91 -15.50 11.36
N GLU A 28 7.59 -15.33 11.37
CA GLU A 28 6.95 -14.13 10.88
C GLU A 28 7.53 -12.90 11.58
N PRO A 29 7.95 -11.86 10.84
CA PRO A 29 8.52 -10.66 11.44
C PRO A 29 7.48 -9.90 12.27
N ILE A 30 7.95 -9.15 13.27
CA ILE A 30 7.16 -8.15 13.97
C ILE A 30 7.33 -6.82 13.23
N LEU A 31 6.22 -6.20 12.88
CA LEU A 31 6.21 -4.93 12.16
C LEU A 31 6.13 -3.75 13.13
N LEU A 32 7.17 -2.93 13.16
CA LEU A 32 7.24 -1.63 13.83
C LEU A 32 7.00 -0.54 12.79
N THR A 33 6.04 0.36 13.01
CA THR A 33 5.78 1.44 12.06
C THR A 33 6.80 2.57 12.18
N LEU A 34 6.89 3.44 11.16
CA LEU A 34 7.87 4.52 11.14
C LEU A 34 7.62 5.58 12.24
N ASP A 35 6.36 5.81 12.59
CA ASP A 35 5.96 6.65 13.72
C ASP A 35 6.23 5.99 15.08
N GLU A 36 6.06 4.68 15.20
CA GLU A 36 6.50 3.92 16.39
C GLU A 36 8.02 4.00 16.58
N TYR A 37 8.78 3.82 15.50
CA TYR A 37 10.23 4.00 15.51
C TYR A 37 10.62 5.43 15.93
N GLU A 38 9.96 6.45 15.37
CA GLU A 38 10.24 7.84 15.73
C GLU A 38 9.98 8.11 17.21
N VAL A 39 8.89 7.58 17.78
CA VAL A 39 8.63 7.72 19.22
C VAL A 39 9.72 7.06 20.05
N ILE A 40 10.15 5.84 19.72
CA ILE A 40 11.26 5.17 20.43
C ILE A 40 12.55 5.98 20.31
N ARG A 41 12.82 6.54 19.13
CA ARG A 41 13.98 7.40 18.88
C ARG A 41 13.93 8.68 19.73
N LEU A 42 12.77 9.34 19.81
CA LEU A 42 12.63 10.60 20.54
C LEU A 42 12.59 10.39 22.07
N VAL A 43 11.81 9.42 22.54
CA VAL A 43 11.59 9.19 23.97
C VAL A 43 12.72 8.39 24.59
N ASP A 44 13.07 7.23 24.05
CA ASP A 44 14.04 6.33 24.70
C ASP A 44 15.50 6.69 24.34
N LEU A 45 15.77 7.09 23.09
CA LEU A 45 17.14 7.42 22.65
C LEU A 45 17.51 8.90 22.88
N GLU A 46 16.64 9.84 22.51
CA GLU A 46 16.87 11.28 22.73
C GLU A 46 16.40 11.80 24.10
N GLN A 47 15.77 10.94 24.91
CA GLN A 47 15.31 11.27 26.27
C GLN A 47 14.30 12.43 26.34
N GLN A 48 13.49 12.61 25.30
CA GLN A 48 12.44 13.61 25.29
C GLN A 48 11.25 13.20 26.18
N THR A 49 10.60 14.19 26.77
CA THR A 49 9.30 13.95 27.42
C THR A 49 8.23 13.63 26.37
N HIS A 50 7.15 12.94 26.77
CA HIS A 50 6.03 12.67 25.86
C HIS A 50 5.41 13.95 25.28
N GLU A 51 5.48 15.07 26.02
CA GLU A 51 4.97 16.36 25.56
C GLU A 51 5.88 16.99 24.50
N GLN A 52 7.20 16.89 24.67
CA GLN A 52 8.17 17.31 23.66
C GLN A 52 8.05 16.45 22.39
N CYS A 53 7.97 15.13 22.55
CA CYS A 53 7.75 14.20 21.44
C CYS A 53 6.45 14.51 20.69
N ALA A 54 5.36 14.83 21.41
CA ALA A 54 4.07 15.17 20.81
C ALA A 54 4.17 16.45 19.96
N SER A 55 4.81 17.49 20.50
CA SER A 55 5.10 18.73 19.78
C SER A 55 5.98 18.49 18.55
N GLN A 56 6.98 17.60 18.67
CA GLN A 56 7.86 17.25 17.56
C GLN A 56 7.19 16.36 16.50
N MET A 57 6.19 15.56 16.84
CA MET A 57 5.48 14.69 15.89
C MET A 57 4.16 15.29 15.37
N ASP A 58 3.80 16.50 15.81
CA ASP A 58 2.55 17.19 15.44
C ASP A 58 1.29 16.37 15.77
N ILE A 59 1.32 15.74 16.96
CA ILE A 59 0.25 14.88 17.49
C ILE A 59 -0.03 15.23 18.96
N SER A 60 -1.10 14.64 19.52
CA SER A 60 -1.42 14.82 20.93
C SER A 60 -0.51 13.98 21.84
N ARG A 61 -0.31 14.44 23.09
CA ARG A 61 0.44 13.68 24.11
C ARG A 61 -0.13 12.28 24.36
N SER A 62 -1.46 12.13 24.36
CA SER A 62 -2.10 10.81 24.52
C SER A 62 -1.84 9.91 23.32
N THR A 63 -1.80 10.46 22.10
CA THR A 63 -1.40 9.70 20.91
C THR A 63 0.05 9.23 21.01
N VAL A 64 0.98 10.05 21.50
CA VAL A 64 2.37 9.62 21.76
C VAL A 64 2.40 8.46 22.76
N GLN A 65 1.64 8.55 23.85
CA GLN A 65 1.60 7.49 24.85
C GLN A 65 1.13 6.16 24.25
N GLU A 66 0.06 6.17 23.45
CA GLU A 66 -0.46 4.97 22.79
C GLU A 66 0.56 4.37 21.82
N ILE A 67 1.19 5.20 20.98
CA ILE A 67 2.25 4.77 20.05
C ILE A 67 3.41 4.16 20.81
N TYR A 68 3.85 4.82 21.89
CA TYR A 68 4.96 4.39 22.73
C TYR A 68 4.71 3.03 23.38
N GLU A 69 3.53 2.83 23.95
CA GLU A 69 3.13 1.56 24.55
C GLU A 69 3.08 0.43 23.52
N ASN A 70 2.54 0.69 22.32
CA ASN A 70 2.51 -0.28 21.23
C ASN A 70 3.92 -0.64 20.74
N ALA A 71 4.76 0.38 20.51
CA ALA A 71 6.14 0.22 20.08
C ALA A 71 6.95 -0.64 21.07
N ARG A 72 6.87 -0.32 22.38
CA ARG A 72 7.56 -1.11 23.41
C ARG A 72 7.06 -2.55 23.48
N ARG A 73 5.75 -2.79 23.33
CA ARG A 73 5.20 -4.16 23.28
C ARG A 73 5.77 -4.95 22.09
N LYS A 74 5.87 -4.33 20.91
CA LYS A 74 6.44 -4.96 19.71
C LYS A 74 7.93 -5.26 19.86
N ILE A 75 8.70 -4.31 20.39
CA ILE A 75 10.13 -4.49 20.69
C ILE A 75 10.33 -5.60 21.72
N ALA A 76 9.53 -5.62 22.80
CA ALA A 76 9.57 -6.68 23.79
C ALA A 76 9.25 -8.05 23.18
N ALA A 77 8.20 -8.14 22.35
CA ALA A 77 7.84 -9.37 21.65
C ALA A 77 8.95 -9.88 20.71
N CYS A 78 9.65 -8.97 20.01
CA CYS A 78 10.82 -9.31 19.20
C CYS A 78 11.91 -9.98 20.04
N LEU A 79 12.26 -9.37 21.18
CA LEU A 79 13.32 -9.86 22.06
C LEU A 79 12.94 -11.17 22.75
N VAL A 80 11.70 -11.30 23.24
CA VAL A 80 11.24 -12.48 24.00
C VAL A 80 11.00 -13.68 23.10
N HIS A 81 10.40 -13.48 21.91
CA HIS A 81 10.10 -14.59 21.01
C HIS A 81 11.22 -14.89 20.03
N GLY A 82 12.23 -14.03 19.93
CA GLY A 82 13.31 -14.15 18.96
C GLY A 82 12.76 -14.13 17.53
N ARG A 83 11.87 -13.16 17.25
CA ARG A 83 11.30 -12.91 15.92
C ARG A 83 12.05 -11.76 15.25
N PRO A 84 12.22 -11.76 13.92
CA PRO A 84 12.75 -10.59 13.22
C PRO A 84 11.90 -9.34 13.49
N LEU A 85 12.50 -8.16 13.48
CA LEU A 85 11.82 -6.87 13.61
C LEU A 85 12.02 -6.07 12.33
N HIS A 86 10.93 -5.70 11.67
CA HIS A 86 10.96 -4.86 10.46
C HIS A 86 10.30 -3.50 10.76
N ILE A 87 10.99 -2.43 10.38
CA ILE A 87 10.53 -1.05 10.51
C ILE A 87 9.93 -0.60 9.18
N THR A 88 8.62 -0.59 9.07
CA THR A 88 7.92 -0.29 7.81
C THR A 88 6.47 0.18 8.03
N GLY A 89 5.93 0.89 7.04
CA GLY A 89 4.54 1.36 7.05
C GLY A 89 4.23 2.47 8.05
N GLY A 90 2.93 2.67 8.29
CA GLY A 90 2.40 3.76 9.10
C GLY A 90 2.03 5.00 8.30
N ASN A 91 1.18 5.86 8.87
CA ASN A 91 0.73 7.10 8.24
C ASN A 91 1.56 8.29 8.75
N TYR A 92 2.65 8.58 8.03
CA TYR A 92 3.59 9.63 8.42
C TYR A 92 3.87 10.62 7.29
N ARG A 93 4.42 11.77 7.68
CA ARG A 93 5.05 12.76 6.81
C ARG A 93 6.47 13.02 7.30
N ILE A 94 7.41 13.20 6.38
CA ILE A 94 8.79 13.53 6.73
C ILE A 94 8.89 15.05 6.94
N CYS A 95 9.59 15.46 8.01
CA CYS A 95 9.87 16.86 8.30
C CYS A 95 10.63 17.52 7.13
N GLY A 96 10.09 18.62 6.58
CA GLY A 96 10.71 19.36 5.47
C GLY A 96 11.91 20.24 5.86
N GLY A 97 12.41 20.15 7.10
CA GLY A 97 13.55 20.92 7.61
C GLY A 97 13.27 22.41 7.89
N GLN A 98 12.13 22.95 7.46
CA GLN A 98 11.71 24.34 7.70
C GLN A 98 10.98 24.55 9.02
N GLU A 99 10.53 23.47 9.67
CA GLU A 99 9.71 23.49 10.89
C GLU A 99 10.58 23.49 12.17
N ALA A 100 11.78 24.09 12.08
CA ALA A 100 12.89 23.98 13.02
C ALA A 100 12.64 24.52 14.45
N ALA A 101 11.47 25.10 14.72
CA ALA A 101 11.12 25.58 16.06
C ALA A 101 10.86 24.42 17.04
N ASN A 102 10.28 23.31 16.56
CA ASN A 102 9.91 22.16 17.40
C ASN A 102 10.76 20.92 17.13
N CYS A 103 11.72 21.02 16.22
CA CYS A 103 12.64 19.93 15.89
C CYS A 103 14.02 20.25 16.47
N GLY A 104 14.58 19.33 17.25
CA GLY A 104 15.91 19.48 17.86
C GLY A 104 17.06 19.60 16.84
N ARG A 105 18.31 19.57 17.34
CA ARG A 105 19.55 19.72 16.54
C ARG A 105 19.63 18.76 15.35
N CYS A 106 18.89 17.64 15.38
CA CYS A 106 18.79 16.63 14.33
C CYS A 106 18.33 17.19 12.96
N CYS A 107 17.39 18.14 12.92
CA CYS A 107 16.87 18.70 11.65
C CYS A 107 17.74 19.82 11.05
N ARG A 108 18.64 20.43 11.82
CA ARG A 108 19.57 21.49 11.32
C ARG A 108 20.72 20.93 10.46
N SER A 109 21.08 19.67 10.67
CA SER A 109 22.18 18.99 9.95
C SER A 109 21.71 18.31 8.65
N GLN A 110 20.42 18.02 8.52
CA GLN A 110 19.85 17.37 7.34
C GLN A 110 19.55 18.37 6.20
N LYS A 111 20.56 19.11 5.75
CA LYS A 111 20.62 19.58 4.35
C LYS A 111 21.13 18.50 3.40
N ILE A 112 21.32 17.28 3.91
CA ILE A 112 21.85 16.15 3.16
C ILE A 112 20.68 15.21 2.83
N ASN A 113 20.30 15.20 1.54
CA ASN A 113 19.55 14.14 0.84
C ASN A 113 18.02 14.12 0.79
N THR A 114 17.30 15.23 0.90
CA THR A 114 15.89 15.27 0.44
C THR A 114 15.72 14.96 -1.06
N LYS A 115 16.78 15.05 -1.88
CA LYS A 115 16.76 14.67 -3.31
C LYS A 115 16.91 13.16 -3.58
N LYS A 116 17.29 12.33 -2.60
CA LYS A 116 17.48 10.87 -2.79
C LYS A 116 16.39 9.98 -2.19
N TYR A 117 15.47 10.53 -1.40
CA TYR A 117 14.32 9.79 -0.88
C TYR A 117 13.08 9.88 -1.78
N ASN A 118 13.21 10.51 -2.96
CA ASN A 118 12.14 10.55 -3.97
C ASN A 118 12.17 9.38 -4.97
N ASN A 119 13.10 8.42 -4.89
CA ASN A 119 13.08 7.29 -5.83
C ASN A 119 13.99 6.09 -5.49
N HIS A 120 14.13 5.73 -4.21
CA HIS A 120 14.84 4.50 -3.83
C HIS A 120 13.93 3.60 -2.99
N LYS A 121 13.14 2.80 -3.72
CA LYS A 121 12.54 1.53 -3.28
C LYS A 121 13.70 0.60 -2.90
N GLY A 122 14.16 0.68 -1.65
CA GLY A 122 15.27 -0.12 -1.11
C GLY A 122 14.79 -0.93 0.09
N ASP A 123 14.70 -2.25 -0.08
CA ASP A 123 14.34 -3.29 0.89
C ASP A 123 13.06 -3.09 1.72
N SER A 124 12.10 -2.38 1.16
CA SER A 124 10.76 -2.22 1.72
C SER A 124 9.89 -3.40 1.30
N ILE A 125 9.24 -4.05 2.26
CA ILE A 125 8.18 -5.03 2.01
C ILE A 125 7.28 -4.52 0.88
N MET A 126 7.35 -5.17 -0.27
CA MET A 126 6.62 -4.78 -1.48
C MET A 126 5.33 -5.57 -1.52
N LYS A 127 4.21 -4.86 -1.62
CA LYS A 127 2.88 -5.46 -1.76
C LYS A 127 2.52 -5.62 -3.24
N ILE A 128 2.28 -6.85 -3.64
CA ILE A 128 1.87 -7.21 -5.01
C ILE A 128 0.44 -7.72 -4.92
N ALA A 129 -0.50 -7.10 -5.61
CA ALA A 129 -1.84 -7.65 -5.80
C ALA A 129 -1.92 -8.40 -7.12
N VAL A 130 -2.67 -9.49 -7.11
CA VAL A 130 -2.96 -10.29 -8.31
C VAL A 130 -4.46 -10.48 -8.41
N THR A 131 -5.02 -10.28 -9.60
CA THR A 131 -6.42 -10.64 -9.88
C THR A 131 -6.57 -12.16 -9.74
N TYR A 132 -7.43 -12.63 -8.85
CA TYR A 132 -7.44 -14.04 -8.44
C TYR A 132 -8.78 -14.70 -8.72
N GLU A 133 -8.76 -15.83 -9.42
CA GLU A 133 -9.91 -16.72 -9.59
C GLU A 133 -9.44 -18.17 -9.57
N ASN A 134 -9.89 -18.97 -8.59
CA ASN A 134 -9.62 -20.42 -8.50
C ASN A 134 -8.14 -20.84 -8.65
N GLY A 135 -7.19 -20.03 -8.14
CA GLY A 135 -5.74 -20.30 -8.25
C GLY A 135 -5.04 -19.55 -9.39
N GLN A 136 -5.81 -19.02 -10.34
CA GLN A 136 -5.30 -18.44 -11.58
C GLN A 136 -5.46 -16.91 -11.62
N VAL A 137 -4.66 -16.28 -12.49
CA VAL A 137 -4.74 -14.85 -12.78
C VAL A 137 -6.00 -14.57 -13.60
N PHE A 138 -6.95 -13.85 -13.00
CA PHE A 138 -8.19 -13.49 -13.68
C PHE A 138 -7.94 -12.47 -14.79
N GLN A 139 -8.59 -12.68 -15.94
CA GLN A 139 -8.31 -11.93 -17.16
C GLN A 139 -9.08 -10.61 -17.28
N HIS A 140 -10.06 -10.34 -16.44
CA HIS A 140 -10.84 -9.10 -16.51
C HIS A 140 -10.76 -8.32 -15.20
N PHE A 141 -9.84 -7.36 -15.11
CA PHE A 141 -9.64 -6.56 -13.90
C PHE A 141 -10.95 -5.93 -13.38
N GLY A 142 -11.79 -5.37 -14.27
CA GLY A 142 -13.03 -4.69 -13.89
C GLY A 142 -14.14 -5.58 -13.30
N HIS A 143 -14.02 -6.90 -13.45
CA HIS A 143 -14.98 -7.91 -12.99
C HIS A 143 -14.39 -8.85 -11.94
N THR A 144 -13.19 -8.55 -11.43
CA THR A 144 -12.54 -9.43 -10.46
C THR A 144 -13.23 -9.33 -9.10
N GLU A 145 -13.66 -10.48 -8.59
CA GLU A 145 -14.31 -10.57 -7.27
C GLU A 145 -13.29 -10.72 -6.14
N HIS A 146 -12.08 -11.19 -6.46
CA HIS A 146 -11.02 -11.46 -5.48
C HIS A 146 -9.66 -10.94 -5.94
N PHE A 147 -8.93 -10.34 -5.01
CA PHE A 147 -7.50 -10.10 -5.17
C PHE A 147 -6.71 -10.99 -4.22
N LYS A 148 -5.63 -11.58 -4.71
CA LYS A 148 -4.63 -12.20 -3.85
C LYS A 148 -3.49 -11.21 -3.64
N ILE A 149 -3.33 -10.73 -2.41
CA ILE A 149 -2.31 -9.76 -2.01
C ILE A 149 -1.13 -10.51 -1.41
N TYR A 150 0.05 -10.23 -1.93
CA TYR A 150 1.31 -10.82 -1.53
C TYR A 150 2.18 -9.74 -0.93
N GLU A 151 2.72 -10.00 0.25
CA GLU A 151 3.77 -9.18 0.83
C GLU A 151 5.11 -9.86 0.56
N THR A 152 6.06 -9.10 0.02
CA THR A 152 7.35 -9.63 -0.41
C THR A 152 8.49 -8.86 0.23
N ALA A 153 9.46 -9.56 0.81
CA ALA A 153 10.67 -9.00 1.41
C ALA A 153 11.89 -9.72 0.83
N ASP A 154 12.94 -8.97 0.47
CA ASP A 154 14.21 -9.52 -0.06
C ASP A 154 14.03 -10.51 -1.23
N GLY A 155 13.09 -10.23 -2.13
CA GLY A 155 12.79 -11.10 -3.28
C GLY A 155 12.02 -12.38 -2.93
N LYS A 156 11.42 -12.49 -1.74
CA LYS A 156 10.64 -13.65 -1.28
C LYS A 156 9.26 -13.24 -0.77
N VAL A 157 8.27 -14.09 -1.01
CA VAL A 157 6.92 -13.93 -0.43
C VAL A 157 6.98 -14.24 1.06
N VAL A 158 6.61 -13.28 1.91
CA VAL A 158 6.52 -13.44 3.37
C VAL A 158 5.08 -13.65 3.83
N HIS A 159 4.10 -13.15 3.09
CA HIS A 159 2.67 -13.29 3.40
C HIS A 159 1.84 -13.31 2.11
N ALA A 160 0.71 -14.04 2.12
CA ALA A 160 -0.26 -14.06 1.03
C ALA A 160 -1.67 -14.21 1.60
N GLU A 161 -2.58 -13.32 1.22
CA GLU A 161 -4.00 -13.37 1.60
C GLU A 161 -4.90 -13.14 0.39
N VAL A 162 -6.09 -13.73 0.41
CA VAL A 162 -7.13 -13.49 -0.59
C VAL A 162 -8.15 -12.55 0.03
N VAL A 163 -8.46 -11.46 -0.68
CA VAL A 163 -9.36 -10.39 -0.23
C VAL A 163 -10.45 -10.18 -1.25
N ASP A 164 -11.69 -10.11 -0.77
CA ASP A 164 -12.87 -9.91 -1.61
C ASP A 164 -13.06 -8.42 -1.91
N THR A 165 -13.44 -8.11 -3.16
CA THR A 165 -13.68 -6.72 -3.60
C THR A 165 -15.03 -6.17 -3.10
N ASN A 166 -15.82 -6.98 -2.38
CA ASN A 166 -17.13 -6.64 -1.81
C ASN A 166 -18.08 -5.96 -2.82
N GLY A 167 -18.01 -6.36 -4.10
CA GLY A 167 -18.86 -5.82 -5.17
C GLY A 167 -18.44 -4.45 -5.72
N SER A 168 -17.21 -4.01 -5.46
CA SER A 168 -16.69 -2.72 -5.93
C SER A 168 -16.31 -2.76 -7.43
N GLY A 169 -17.25 -2.49 -8.33
CA GLY A 169 -17.02 -2.47 -9.77
C GLY A 169 -16.12 -1.34 -10.30
N HIS A 170 -15.49 -1.60 -11.46
CA HIS A 170 -14.88 -0.77 -12.54
C HIS A 170 -14.09 0.52 -12.24
N GLY A 171 -14.31 1.23 -11.14
CA GLY A 171 -13.55 2.43 -10.75
C GLY A 171 -13.07 2.44 -9.30
N ALA A 172 -13.70 1.65 -8.42
CA ALA A 172 -13.35 1.60 -7.00
C ALA A 172 -12.15 0.68 -6.68
N LEU A 173 -11.75 -0.17 -7.62
CA LEU A 173 -10.65 -1.14 -7.44
C LEU A 173 -9.29 -0.47 -7.25
N ALA A 174 -9.02 0.64 -7.94
CA ALA A 174 -7.77 1.40 -7.76
C ALA A 174 -7.69 2.00 -6.34
N GLY A 175 -8.81 2.53 -5.83
CA GLY A 175 -8.91 3.04 -4.47
C GLY A 175 -8.78 1.94 -3.42
N PHE A 176 -9.35 0.76 -3.68
CA PHE A 176 -9.19 -0.42 -2.84
C PHE A 176 -7.71 -0.85 -2.73
N LEU A 177 -7.01 -0.96 -3.86
CA LEU A 177 -5.58 -1.31 -3.88
C LEU A 177 -4.72 -0.27 -3.16
N MET A 178 -5.04 1.02 -3.30
CA MET A 178 -4.39 2.10 -2.56
C MET A 178 -4.63 1.98 -1.04
N GLN A 179 -5.86 1.69 -0.61
CA GLN A 179 -6.19 1.51 0.80
C GLN A 179 -5.43 0.32 1.43
N HIS A 180 -5.17 -0.73 0.65
CA HIS A 180 -4.37 -1.88 1.06
C HIS A 180 -2.86 -1.68 0.90
N GLY A 181 -2.42 -0.51 0.41
CA GLY A 181 -1.01 -0.15 0.29
C GLY A 181 -0.25 -0.97 -0.74
N VAL A 182 -0.90 -1.33 -1.85
CA VAL A 182 -0.32 -2.13 -2.92
C VAL A 182 0.68 -1.31 -3.74
N ASP A 183 1.86 -1.86 -4.03
CA ASP A 183 2.89 -1.22 -4.86
C ASP A 183 2.83 -1.63 -6.33
N ALA A 184 2.35 -2.86 -6.59
CA ALA A 184 2.29 -3.45 -7.90
C ALA A 184 1.03 -4.30 -8.08
N LEU A 185 0.46 -4.28 -9.28
CA LEU A 185 -0.68 -5.09 -9.67
C LEU A 185 -0.31 -5.97 -10.85
N ILE A 186 -0.59 -7.27 -10.74
CA ILE A 186 -0.54 -8.23 -11.84
C ILE A 186 -1.97 -8.53 -12.27
N CYS A 187 -2.25 -8.41 -13.57
CA CYS A 187 -3.54 -8.78 -14.14
C CYS A 187 -3.40 -9.33 -15.55
N GLY A 188 -4.44 -10.01 -16.04
CA GLY A 188 -4.58 -10.33 -17.46
C GLY A 188 -4.92 -9.08 -18.27
N GLY A 189 -6.21 -8.84 -18.51
CA GLY A 189 -6.73 -7.67 -19.21
C GLY A 189 -7.19 -6.55 -18.28
N ILE A 190 -6.90 -5.32 -18.69
CA ILE A 190 -7.29 -4.09 -17.99
C ILE A 190 -7.67 -2.99 -18.99
N GLY A 191 -8.77 -2.30 -18.74
CA GLY A 191 -9.23 -1.19 -19.59
C GLY A 191 -8.47 0.11 -19.33
N GLY A 192 -8.37 0.97 -20.35
CA GLY A 192 -7.59 2.22 -20.28
C GLY A 192 -7.97 3.16 -19.13
N GLY A 193 -9.25 3.21 -18.74
CA GLY A 193 -9.69 4.01 -17.59
C GLY A 193 -9.11 3.54 -16.25
N ALA A 194 -8.96 2.23 -16.05
CA ALA A 194 -8.36 1.66 -14.85
C ALA A 194 -6.83 1.82 -14.84
N GLN A 195 -6.19 1.76 -16.01
CA GLN A 195 -4.74 2.03 -16.13
C GLN A 195 -4.41 3.46 -15.69
N ALA A 196 -5.19 4.44 -16.15
CA ALA A 196 -5.03 5.84 -15.75
C ALA A 196 -5.19 6.02 -14.24
N ALA A 197 -6.20 5.37 -13.64
CA ALA A 197 -6.44 5.44 -12.20
C ALA A 197 -5.29 4.84 -11.37
N LEU A 198 -4.70 3.73 -11.81
CA LEU A 198 -3.56 3.10 -11.14
C LEU A 198 -2.27 3.92 -11.27
N ALA A 199 -2.06 4.54 -12.43
CA ALA A 199 -0.91 5.41 -12.66
C ALA A 199 -0.96 6.68 -11.79
N ASP A 200 -2.14 7.27 -11.61
CA ASP A 200 -2.35 8.47 -10.77
C ASP A 200 -2.01 8.20 -9.29
N VAL A 201 -2.31 7.00 -8.80
CA VAL A 201 -1.98 6.57 -7.43
C VAL A 201 -0.57 5.95 -7.29
N GLY A 202 0.19 5.85 -8.39
CA GLY A 202 1.57 5.35 -8.39
C GLY A 202 1.74 3.84 -8.29
N ILE A 203 0.72 3.05 -8.61
CA ILE A 203 0.78 1.57 -8.60
C ILE A 203 1.38 1.08 -9.92
N LYS A 204 2.41 0.21 -9.84
CA LYS A 204 3.01 -0.41 -11.04
C LYS A 204 2.12 -1.50 -11.61
N LEU A 205 1.72 -1.35 -12.87
CA LEU A 205 0.86 -2.30 -13.57
C LEU A 205 1.70 -3.31 -14.39
N TYR A 206 1.39 -4.59 -14.23
CA TYR A 206 1.90 -5.71 -15.04
C TYR A 206 0.72 -6.42 -15.69
N GLY A 207 0.35 -5.96 -16.89
CA GLY A 207 -0.75 -6.53 -17.67
C GLY A 207 -0.32 -7.68 -18.56
N GLY A 208 -1.31 -8.44 -19.07
CA GLY A 208 -1.12 -9.49 -20.07
C GLY A 208 -0.66 -10.81 -19.49
N VAL A 209 -0.78 -10.97 -18.17
CA VAL A 209 -0.32 -12.16 -17.46
C VAL A 209 -1.44 -13.19 -17.36
N SER A 210 -1.13 -14.42 -17.72
CA SER A 210 -2.04 -15.57 -17.62
C SER A 210 -1.37 -16.75 -16.91
N GLY A 211 -2.18 -17.68 -16.39
CA GLY A 211 -1.72 -18.83 -15.63
C GLY A 211 -1.86 -18.66 -14.11
N GLU A 212 -1.05 -19.40 -13.35
CA GLU A 212 -1.13 -19.48 -11.88
C GLU A 212 -0.67 -18.19 -11.18
N ALA A 213 -1.46 -17.68 -10.23
CA ALA A 213 -1.17 -16.43 -9.51
C ALA A 213 0.17 -16.49 -8.75
N ASP A 214 0.45 -17.60 -8.08
CA ASP A 214 1.69 -17.79 -7.31
C ASP A 214 2.93 -17.90 -8.22
N ALA A 215 2.77 -18.42 -9.44
CA ALA A 215 3.84 -18.46 -10.42
C ALA A 215 4.16 -17.06 -10.95
N ALA A 216 3.13 -16.25 -11.23
CA ALA A 216 3.29 -14.88 -11.70
C ALA A 216 4.05 -14.01 -10.70
N VAL A 217 3.74 -14.10 -9.40
CA VAL A 217 4.46 -13.33 -8.37
C VAL A 217 5.92 -13.77 -8.27
N ARG A 218 6.19 -15.08 -8.31
CA ARG A 218 7.57 -15.59 -8.31
C ARG A 218 8.36 -15.11 -9.53
N ALA A 219 7.74 -15.13 -10.71
CA ALA A 219 8.34 -14.64 -11.94
C ALA A 219 8.61 -13.12 -11.88
N LEU A 220 7.73 -12.35 -11.22
CA LEU A 220 7.95 -10.92 -11.00
C LEU A 220 9.15 -10.68 -10.08
N LEU A 221 9.27 -11.46 -9.01
CA LEU A 221 10.40 -11.35 -8.06
C LEU A 221 11.74 -11.80 -8.68
N SER A 222 11.73 -12.71 -9.66
CA SER A 222 12.93 -13.14 -10.40
C SER A 222 13.23 -12.33 -11.66
N GLU A 223 12.54 -11.19 -11.87
CA GLU A 223 12.66 -10.34 -13.07
C GLU A 223 12.42 -11.06 -14.42
N SER A 224 11.72 -12.19 -14.38
CA SER A 224 11.48 -13.07 -15.54
C SER A 224 10.02 -13.07 -15.99
N LEU A 225 9.21 -12.15 -15.46
CA LEU A 225 7.80 -12.03 -15.83
C LEU A 225 7.68 -11.44 -17.23
N GLY A 226 7.14 -12.22 -18.17
CA GLY A 226 6.66 -11.69 -19.44
C GLY A 226 5.37 -10.91 -19.19
N TYR A 227 5.45 -9.59 -19.19
CA TYR A 227 4.29 -8.71 -19.12
C TYR A 227 4.28 -7.79 -20.34
N ASP A 228 3.10 -7.38 -20.77
CA ASP A 228 2.96 -6.41 -21.85
C ASP A 228 2.59 -5.03 -21.24
N PRO A 229 3.49 -4.03 -21.35
CA PRO A 229 3.26 -2.70 -20.80
C PRO A 229 2.16 -1.91 -21.51
N ASN A 230 1.71 -2.38 -22.68
CA ASN A 230 0.67 -1.74 -23.51
C ASN A 230 -0.60 -2.58 -23.63
N VAL A 231 -0.88 -3.47 -22.68
CA VAL A 231 -2.09 -4.30 -22.70
C VAL A 231 -3.32 -3.43 -22.72
N HIS A 232 -3.87 -3.24 -23.90
CA HIS A 232 -5.25 -2.86 -24.08
C HIS A 232 -6.06 -4.13 -24.04
N CYS A 233 -7.18 -4.11 -23.33
CA CYS A 233 -8.28 -4.92 -23.82
C CYS A 233 -8.59 -4.36 -25.22
N ASP A 234 -8.11 -5.05 -26.25
CA ASP A 234 -8.70 -4.93 -27.57
C ASP A 234 -10.17 -5.27 -27.37
N HIS A 235 -10.98 -4.22 -27.30
CA HIS A 235 -12.41 -4.38 -27.44
C HIS A 235 -12.55 -4.98 -28.83
N HIS A 236 -12.76 -6.29 -28.90
CA HIS A 236 -13.39 -6.85 -30.07
C HIS A 236 -14.75 -6.16 -30.16
N ASP A 237 -14.79 -5.09 -30.95
CA ASP A 237 -15.95 -4.61 -31.67
C ASP A 237 -16.49 -5.82 -32.43
N HIS A 238 -17.25 -6.66 -31.74
CA HIS A 238 -18.17 -7.58 -32.38
C HIS A 238 -19.30 -6.72 -32.93
N GLU A 239 -19.04 -6.23 -34.14
CA GLU A 239 -19.88 -6.45 -35.30
C GLU A 239 -21.38 -6.30 -35.03
N HIS A 240 -21.92 -5.19 -35.54
CA HIS A 240 -23.34 -4.92 -35.72
C HIS A 240 -24.08 -6.16 -36.27
N GLY A 241 -24.60 -6.98 -35.37
CA GLY A 241 -25.66 -7.93 -35.64
C GLY A 241 -26.99 -7.22 -35.52
N GLU A 242 -27.52 -6.81 -36.66
CA GLU A 242 -28.89 -6.35 -36.90
C GLU A 242 -29.92 -7.16 -36.07
N ALA A 243 -30.35 -6.62 -34.93
CA ALA A 243 -31.54 -7.07 -34.24
C ALA A 243 -32.35 -5.84 -33.85
N ALA A 244 -33.31 -5.52 -34.72
CA ALA A 244 -34.29 -4.47 -34.56
C ALA A 244 -34.98 -4.57 -33.18
N HIS A 245 -34.62 -3.67 -32.27
CA HIS A 245 -35.44 -3.36 -31.10
C HIS A 245 -36.02 -1.96 -31.29
N SER A 246 -37.28 -2.00 -31.74
CA SER A 246 -38.21 -0.89 -31.87
C SER A 246 -38.15 0.05 -30.66
N CYS A 247 -37.86 1.33 -30.93
CA CYS A 247 -38.09 2.41 -29.98
C CYS A 247 -39.56 2.40 -29.54
N GLY A 248 -39.79 2.09 -28.27
CA GLY A 248 -41.08 2.21 -27.60
C GLY A 248 -41.35 3.67 -27.25
N ASP A 249 -42.36 4.18 -27.93
CA ASP A 249 -42.94 5.52 -27.94
C ASP A 249 -43.28 6.12 -26.56
N HIS A 250 -43.31 7.44 -26.52
CA HIS A 250 -43.55 8.30 -25.37
C HIS A 250 -45.04 8.30 -24.95
N GLY A 251 -45.35 7.69 -23.81
CA GLY A 251 -46.65 7.83 -23.15
C GLY A 251 -46.66 8.92 -22.06
N CYS A 252 -46.76 10.20 -22.45
CA CYS A 252 -47.08 11.29 -21.52
C CYS A 252 -48.57 11.22 -21.11
N GLY A 253 -48.87 10.51 -20.02
CA GLY A 253 -50.19 10.48 -19.39
C GLY A 253 -50.45 11.71 -18.52
N LYS A 254 -51.20 12.67 -19.04
CA LYS A 254 -51.86 13.74 -18.27
C LYS A 254 -53.02 13.17 -17.46
N HIS A 255 -53.08 13.47 -16.16
CA HIS A 255 -54.31 13.64 -15.38
C HIS A 255 -53.96 14.69 -14.29
N GLY A 256 -54.61 15.84 -14.15
CA GLY A 256 -56.00 16.19 -14.41
C GLY A 256 -56.68 16.42 -13.06
N CYS A 257 -56.83 17.69 -12.66
CA CYS A 257 -57.52 18.12 -11.45
C CYS A 257 -58.98 17.64 -11.41
N HIS A 258 -59.44 17.23 -10.22
CA HIS A 258 -60.68 17.72 -9.61
C HIS A 258 -60.70 17.43 -8.11
#